data_AF-A0A8T3ZW56-F1
#
_entry.id   AF-A0A8T3ZW56-F1
#
_cell.length_a   1.000
_cell.length_b   1.000
_cell.length_c   1.000
_cell.angle_alpha   90.00
_cell.angle_beta   90.00
_cell.angle_gamma   90.00
#
_symmetry.space_group_name_H-M   'P 1'
#
loop_
_entity.id
_entity.type
_entity.pdbx_description
1 polymer ?
#
loop_
_entity_poly.entity_id
_entity_poly.type
_entity_poly.pdbx_seq_one_letter_code
_entity_poly.pdbx_strand_id
1 'polypeptide(L)' 'MLKLMVFGWNGVLFPDAAAGVESNNHVMGFYGGEPITLGKMRETHIIPASEFYAKQGI' A
#
# COMPACT_ATOMS: atom_id res chain seq x y z
N MET A 1 -20.88 0.61 -25.56
CA MET A 1 -19.73 -0.31 -25.68
C MET A 1 -18.58 0.30 -24.88
N LEU A 2 -18.11 -0.38 -23.84
CA LEU A 2 -16.95 0.07 -23.06
C LEU A 2 -15.69 -0.11 -23.90
N LYS A 3 -14.91 0.95 -24.09
CA LYS A 3 -13.69 0.94 -24.92
C LYS A 3 -12.40 0.84 -24.12
N LEU A 4 -12.46 1.05 -22.80
CA LEU A 4 -11.31 1.03 -21.91
C LEU A 4 -11.71 0.47 -20.55
N MET A 5 -10.89 -0.44 -20.01
CA MET A 5 -10.91 -0.84 -18.61
C MET A 5 -9.53 -0.59 -18.02
N VAL A 6 -9.50 0.03 -16.85
CA VAL A 6 -8.26 0.30 -16.12
C VAL A 6 -8.23 -0.63 -14.91
N PHE A 7 -7.10 -1.30 -14.74
CA PHE A 7 -6.84 -2.18 -13.60
C PHE A 7 -5.76 -1.56 -12.73
N GLY A 8 -5.92 -1.73 -11.41
CA GLY A 8 -4.84 -1.46 -10.47
C GLY A 8 -3.68 -2.43 -10.67
N TRP A 9 -2.54 -2.11 -10.07
CA TRP A 9 -1.38 -2.99 -10.14
C TRP A 9 -1.40 -4.01 -8.99
N ASN A 10 -1.07 -3.57 -7.78
CA ASN A 10 -0.88 -4.45 -6.64
C ASN A 10 -2.19 -5.05 -6.14
N GLY A 11 -2.23 -6.36 -5.93
CA GLY A 11 -3.43 -7.08 -5.49
C GLY A 11 -4.57 -7.13 -6.51
N VAL A 12 -4.40 -6.58 -7.72
CA VAL A 12 -5.39 -6.62 -8.81
C VAL A 12 -4.86 -7.44 -9.98
N LEU A 13 -3.72 -7.04 -10.57
CA LEU A 13 -3.08 -7.79 -11.65
C LEU A 13 -2.12 -8.86 -11.12
N PHE A 14 -1.50 -8.61 -9.96
CA PHE A 14 -0.58 -9.55 -9.34
C PHE A 14 -0.92 -9.78 -7.87
N PRO A 15 -0.67 -10.98 -7.32
CA PRO A 15 -0.90 -11.32 -5.92
C PRO A 15 0.29 -10.87 -5.04
N ASP A 16 0.69 -9.60 -5.13
CA ASP A 16 1.91 -9.04 -4.56
C ASP A 16 1.68 -8.16 -3.31
N ALA A 17 0.45 -8.11 -2.80
CA ALA A 17 0.10 -7.25 -1.68
C ALA A 17 0.96 -7.48 -0.42
N ALA A 18 1.39 -8.72 -0.16
CA ALA A 18 2.27 -9.04 0.95
C ALA A 18 3.68 -8.41 0.79
N ALA A 19 4.26 -8.49 -0.41
CA ALA A 19 5.54 -7.86 -0.73
C ALA A 19 5.43 -6.32 -0.67
N GLY A 20 4.30 -5.76 -1.09
CA GLY A 20 4.02 -4.33 -0.94
C GLY A 20 4.02 -3.87 0.53
N VAL A 21 3.47 -4.68 1.43
CA VAL A 21 3.47 -4.40 2.88
C VAL A 21 4.87 -4.49 3.47
N GLU A 22 5.65 -5.49 3.08
CA GLU A 22 7.05 -5.63 3.50
C GLU A 22 7.87 -4.39 3.11
N SER A 23 7.74 -3.94 1.86
CA SER A 23 8.39 -2.72 1.37
C SER A 23 7.94 -1.47 2.14
N ASN A 24 6.63 -1.31 2.36
CA ASN A 24 6.12 -0.18 3.15
C ASN A 24 6.62 -0.20 4.60
N ASN A 25 6.66 -1.37 5.24
CA ASN A 25 7.19 -1.53 6.60
C ASN A 25 8.68 -1.20 6.68
N HIS A 26 9.45 -1.52 5.63
CA HIS A 26 10.85 -1.11 5.55
C HIS A 26 10.99 0.42 5.54
N VAL A 27 10.17 1.12 4.74
CA VAL A 27 10.17 2.59 4.70
C VAL A 27 9.69 3.19 6.02
N MET A 28 8.63 2.64 6.62
CA MET A 28 8.14 3.13 7.92
C MET A 28 9.19 2.99 9.02
N GLY A 29 9.87 1.83 9.07
CA GLY A 29 10.94 1.59 10.02
C GLY A 29 12.12 2.56 9.86
N PHE A 30 12.43 2.98 8.62
CA PHE A 30 13.45 4.00 8.37
C PHE A 30 13.11 5.35 9.03
N TYR A 31 11.83 5.73 9.07
CA TYR A 31 11.36 6.97 9.69
C TYR A 31 10.91 6.79 11.15
N GLY A 32 11.11 5.62 11.75
CA GLY A 32 10.78 5.35 13.16
C GLY A 32 9.29 5.06 13.43
N GLY A 33 8.49 4.76 12.41
CA GLY A 33 7.11 4.31 12.59
C GLY A 33 7.00 2.79 12.76
N GLU A 34 5.85 2.38 13.28
CA GLU A 34 5.54 0.98 13.58
C GLU A 34 5.18 0.18 12.31
N PRO A 35 5.59 -1.09 12.19
CA PRO A 35 5.19 -1.94 11.08
C PRO A 35 3.68 -2.22 11.11
N ILE A 36 3.05 -2.27 9.94
CA ILE A 36 1.64 -2.60 9.79
C ILE A 36 1.44 -4.01 9.25
N THR A 37 0.25 -4.57 9.51
CA THR A 37 -0.16 -5.86 8.97
C THR A 37 -0.76 -5.71 7.56
N LEU A 38 -0.85 -6.83 6.83
CA LEU A 38 -1.57 -6.87 5.55
C LEU A 38 -3.04 -6.47 5.67
N GLY A 39 -3.69 -6.82 6.79
CA GLY A 39 -5.06 -6.39 7.09
C GLY A 39 -5.15 -4.87 7.20
N LYS A 40 -4.27 -4.27 8.02
CA LYS A 40 -4.20 -2.82 8.19
C LYS A 40 -3.93 -2.11 6.87
N MET A 41 -3.00 -2.61 6.07
CA MET A 41 -2.70 -2.09 4.74
C MET A 41 -3.96 -2.06 3.85
N ARG A 42 -4.76 -3.13 3.82
CA ARG A 42 -5.98 -3.19 3.01
C ARG A 42 -7.02 -2.15 3.43
N GLU A 43 -7.05 -1.78 4.71
CA GLU A 43 -7.95 -0.76 5.25
C GLU A 43 -7.45 0.67 4.99
N THR A 44 -6.13 0.86 4.94
CA THR A 44 -5.52 2.19 4.88
C THR A 44 -4.85 2.52 3.55
N HIS A 45 -4.81 1.59 2.59
CA HIS A 45 -4.15 1.80 1.31
C HIS A 45 -4.80 2.97 0.57
N ILE A 46 -3.98 3.96 0.23
CA ILE A 46 -4.39 5.15 -0.51
C ILE A 46 -3.24 5.59 -1.41
N ILE A 47 -3.60 6.13 -2.57
CA ILE A 47 -2.69 6.72 -3.53
C ILE A 47 -3.07 8.21 -3.64
N PRO A 48 -2.11 9.15 -3.59
CA PRO A 48 -0.66 8.92 -3.61
C PRO A 48 -0.10 8.32 -2.31
N ALA A 49 0.99 7.57 -2.42
CA ALA A 49 1.60 6.87 -1.27
C ALA A 49 2.01 7.81 -0.13
N SER A 50 2.23 9.09 -0.40
CA SER A 50 2.46 10.12 0.63
C SER A 50 1.30 10.21 1.63
N GLU A 51 0.05 10.10 1.17
CA GLU A 51 -1.11 10.10 2.06
C GLU A 51 -1.20 8.83 2.90
N PHE A 52 -0.72 7.71 2.36
CA PHE A 52 -0.64 6.46 3.10
C PHE A 52 0.34 6.58 4.28
N TYR A 53 1.56 7.08 4.04
CA TYR A 53 2.56 7.29 5.10
C TYR A 53 2.10 8.31 6.13
N ALA A 54 1.54 9.45 5.69
CA ALA A 54 0.99 10.48 6.59
C ALA A 54 -0.08 9.91 7.55
N LYS A 55 -0.93 9.00 7.07
CA LYS A 55 -1.94 8.31 7.90
C LYS A 55 -1.34 7.36 8.93
N GLN A 56 -0.12 6.87 8.72
CA GLN A 56 0.60 6.06 9.71
C GLN A 56 1.46 6.92 10.65
N GLY A 57 1.44 8.25 10.51
CA GLY A 57 2.23 9.17 11.34
C GLY A 57 3.65 9.38 10.86
N ILE A 58 3.93 9.07 9.58
CA ILE A 58 5.21 9.26 8.90
C ILE A 58 5.14 10.50 8.01
#